data_AF-A0A5N9EFP1-F1
#
_entry.id   AF-A0A5N9EFP1-F1
#
_cell.length_a   1.000
_cell.length_b   1.000
_cell.length_c   1.000
_cell.angle_alpha   90.00
_cell.angle_beta   90.00
_cell.angle_gamma   90.00
#
_symmetry.space_group_name_H-M   'P 1'
#
loop_
_entity.id
_entity.type
_entity.pdbx_description
1 polymer ?
#
loop_
_entity_poly.entity_id
_entity_poly.type
_entity_poly.pdbx_seq_one_letter_code
_entity_poly.pdbx_strand_id
1 'polypeptide(L)'
;MKITKITPIVTMPIDGLPWLFVQIDTDEGISGIGECTDYYSNGHLVRGINALEPVILGMEAGQIENIWQTIFHRFDDLNGRGYVSHLISAIDIALWDIKGKSLGVPIYELLGGPVRDRVPLYTHVQDFNSGAGGPDAVAKAAKMTKDAGYEAIKTDPFPTLCLTHKSGFECLTDKKKNAGVKTTVMHCSNSYEFSGPSEVERLTPRSIRESVEWMDAIRSAVGSDFELMVDAHARFDVASAISAGKALERFDLTWLEEPIHVENHNALRQVRENVNIPLCVGERHFTRWDYIEILNKRLVDYIMPDVAWCGGISELRRIAAQAEVQYIRISPHDALGPVSIAAGFQVCMTTPNLYRQECLHTWFDT
;
A
#
# COMPACT_ATOMS: atom_id res chain seq x y z
N MET A 1 -12.41 29.67 10.14
CA MET A 1 -11.11 29.24 9.61
C MET A 1 -11.23 28.97 8.12
N LYS A 2 -10.96 29.98 7.30
CA LYS A 2 -10.99 29.88 5.83
C LYS A 2 -9.63 29.48 5.29
N ILE A 3 -9.63 28.69 4.23
CA ILE A 3 -8.42 28.32 3.49
C ILE A 3 -7.87 29.55 2.76
N THR A 4 -6.59 29.86 2.98
CA THR A 4 -5.91 31.02 2.38
C THR A 4 -4.85 30.64 1.37
N LYS A 5 -4.31 29.41 1.45
CA LYS A 5 -3.26 28.94 0.56
C LYS A 5 -3.16 27.42 0.56
N ILE A 6 -2.76 26.85 -0.57
CA ILE A 6 -2.36 25.44 -0.70
C ILE A 6 -0.94 25.39 -1.26
N THR A 7 -0.05 24.65 -0.61
CA THR A 7 1.36 24.54 -1.03
C THR A 7 1.74 23.07 -1.19
N PRO A 8 1.96 22.57 -2.43
CA PRO A 8 2.58 21.27 -2.63
C PRO A 8 4.08 21.35 -2.27
N ILE A 9 4.58 20.35 -1.56
CA ILE A 9 5.95 20.26 -1.06
C ILE A 9 6.50 18.90 -1.49
N VAL A 10 7.43 18.92 -2.45
CA VAL A 10 8.16 17.71 -2.86
C VAL A 10 9.49 17.69 -2.11
N THR A 11 9.74 16.59 -1.41
CA THR A 11 11.03 16.30 -0.77
C THR A 11 11.53 14.93 -1.22
N MET A 12 12.83 14.70 -1.14
CA MET A 12 13.44 13.43 -1.51
C MET A 12 14.48 13.06 -0.44
N PRO A 13 14.03 12.63 0.75
CA PRO A 13 14.93 12.28 1.85
C PRO A 13 15.68 10.97 1.59
N ILE A 14 15.15 10.13 0.70
CA ILE A 14 15.81 8.93 0.18
C ILE A 14 16.00 9.14 -1.32
N ASP A 15 17.25 8.98 -1.80
CA ASP A 15 17.58 9.17 -3.20
C ASP A 15 16.71 8.31 -4.12
N GLY A 16 16.03 8.94 -5.08
CA GLY A 16 15.14 8.27 -6.03
C GLY A 16 13.73 7.99 -5.54
N LEU A 17 13.42 8.29 -4.27
CA LEU A 17 12.08 8.11 -3.68
C LEU A 17 11.53 9.48 -3.22
N PRO A 18 10.94 10.27 -4.13
CA PRO A 18 10.35 11.56 -3.79
C PRO A 18 9.02 11.37 -3.04
N TRP A 19 8.85 12.11 -1.95
CA TRP A 19 7.58 12.26 -1.24
C TRP A 19 6.90 13.56 -1.62
N LEU A 20 5.57 13.55 -1.68
CA LEU A 20 4.73 14.72 -1.97
C LEU A 20 3.77 14.98 -0.81
N PHE A 21 4.05 16.07 -0.10
CA PHE A 21 3.17 16.63 0.91
C PHE A 21 2.36 17.80 0.37
N VAL A 22 1.25 18.10 1.01
CA VAL A 22 0.44 19.30 0.75
C VAL A 22 0.17 20.00 2.07
N GLN A 23 0.58 21.27 2.15
CA GLN A 23 0.25 22.14 3.27
C GLN A 23 -0.95 23.03 2.91
N ILE A 24 -1.90 23.13 3.83
CA ILE A 24 -3.04 24.06 3.74
C ILE A 24 -2.92 25.07 4.87
N ASP A 25 -2.93 26.36 4.53
CA ASP A 25 -2.90 27.47 5.49
C ASP A 25 -4.31 28.08 5.64
N THR A 26 -4.60 28.61 6.83
CA THR A 26 -5.87 29.29 7.13
C THR A 26 -5.68 30.75 7.55
N ASP A 27 -6.77 31.53 7.54
CA ASP A 27 -6.80 32.93 7.97
C ASP A 27 -6.63 33.14 9.48
N GLU A 28 -6.75 32.06 10.27
CA GLU A 28 -6.54 32.07 11.72
C GLU A 28 -5.14 31.56 12.11
N GLY A 29 -4.26 31.30 11.13
CA GLY A 29 -2.87 30.91 11.36
C GLY A 29 -2.65 29.44 11.74
N ILE A 30 -3.68 28.61 11.66
CA ILE A 30 -3.57 27.14 11.81
C ILE A 30 -3.35 26.53 10.45
N SER A 31 -2.33 25.68 10.32
CA SER A 31 -2.02 24.96 9.09
C SER A 31 -2.05 23.45 9.28
N GLY A 32 -2.43 22.75 8.22
CA GLY A 32 -2.47 21.29 8.16
C GLY A 32 -1.54 20.73 7.10
N ILE A 33 -1.06 19.51 7.31
CA ILE A 33 -0.27 18.75 6.35
C ILE A 33 -0.99 17.46 5.95
N GLY A 34 -0.97 17.16 4.66
CA GLY A 34 -1.43 15.91 4.10
C GLY A 34 -0.43 15.34 3.10
N GLU A 35 -0.70 14.14 2.61
CA GLU A 35 0.20 13.39 1.74
C GLU A 35 -0.56 12.70 0.61
N CYS A 36 0.05 12.68 -0.58
CA CYS A 36 -0.42 11.93 -1.73
C CYS A 36 0.77 11.44 -2.58
N THR A 37 1.83 10.97 -1.92
CA THR A 37 3.04 10.49 -2.59
C THR A 37 2.73 9.43 -3.64
N ASP A 38 3.21 9.63 -4.86
CA ASP A 38 3.28 8.62 -5.92
C ASP A 38 4.63 8.78 -6.63
N TYR A 39 5.51 7.79 -6.50
CA TYR A 39 6.91 7.89 -6.91
C TYR A 39 7.11 8.23 -8.39
N TYR A 40 6.17 7.86 -9.27
CA TYR A 40 6.25 8.13 -10.71
C TYR A 40 5.40 9.34 -11.14
N SER A 41 4.40 9.71 -10.35
CA SER A 41 3.35 10.65 -10.75
C SER A 41 3.35 11.96 -9.97
N ASN A 42 4.24 12.15 -8.98
CA ASN A 42 4.34 13.36 -8.16
C ASN A 42 4.29 14.66 -8.99
N GLY A 43 5.00 14.73 -10.13
CA GLY A 43 4.98 15.91 -11.00
C GLY A 43 3.60 16.25 -11.59
N HIS A 44 2.77 15.23 -11.84
CA HIS A 44 1.37 15.41 -12.26
C HIS A 44 0.49 15.80 -11.08
N LEU A 45 0.66 15.15 -9.93
CA LEU A 45 -0.10 15.45 -8.72
C LEU A 45 0.11 16.88 -8.24
N VAL A 46 1.33 17.42 -8.29
CA VAL A 46 1.63 18.85 -8.02
C VAL A 46 0.76 19.77 -8.89
N ARG A 47 0.64 19.46 -10.19
CA ARG A 47 -0.23 20.23 -11.10
C ARG A 47 -1.70 20.10 -10.73
N GLY A 48 -2.13 18.90 -10.34
CA GLY A 48 -3.47 18.64 -9.83
C GLY A 48 -3.80 19.48 -8.60
N ILE A 49 -2.91 19.50 -7.60
CA ILE A 49 -3.07 20.31 -6.38
C ILE A 49 -3.19 21.80 -6.71
N ASN A 50 -2.35 22.32 -7.60
CA ASN A 50 -2.43 23.72 -8.05
C ASN A 50 -3.76 24.02 -8.78
N ALA A 51 -4.35 23.02 -9.47
CA ALA A 51 -5.66 23.17 -10.11
C ALA A 51 -6.83 23.11 -9.12
N LEU A 52 -6.65 22.48 -7.95
CA LEU A 52 -7.64 22.47 -6.87
C LEU A 52 -7.67 23.78 -6.07
N GLU A 53 -6.55 24.51 -6.01
CA GLU A 53 -6.45 25.76 -5.26
C GLU A 53 -7.58 26.77 -5.56
N PRO A 54 -7.84 27.20 -6.81
CA PRO A 54 -8.93 28.12 -7.10
C PRO A 54 -10.34 27.54 -6.82
N VAL A 55 -10.46 26.23 -6.65
CA VAL A 55 -11.73 25.56 -6.31
C VAL A 55 -12.04 25.69 -4.82
N ILE A 56 -11.03 25.60 -3.95
CA ILE A 56 -11.23 25.49 -2.50
C ILE A 56 -10.71 26.69 -1.68
N LEU A 57 -10.00 27.64 -2.31
CA LEU A 57 -9.63 28.90 -1.66
C LEU A 57 -10.87 29.62 -1.10
N GLY A 58 -10.76 30.12 0.13
CA GLY A 58 -11.83 30.82 0.84
C GLY A 58 -12.94 29.93 1.41
N MET A 59 -12.94 28.62 1.13
CA MET A 59 -13.84 27.68 1.80
C MET A 59 -13.48 27.52 3.28
N GLU A 60 -14.47 27.18 4.10
CA GLU A 60 -14.27 26.88 5.53
C GLU A 60 -13.57 25.52 5.69
N ALA A 61 -12.34 25.53 6.23
CA ALA A 61 -11.50 24.33 6.36
C ALA A 61 -12.16 23.22 7.21
N GLY A 62 -13.01 23.60 8.18
CA GLY A 62 -13.76 22.65 9.01
C GLY A 62 -14.84 21.86 8.25
N GLN A 63 -15.25 22.31 7.05
CA GLN A 63 -16.26 21.64 6.22
C GLN A 63 -15.63 20.55 5.33
N ILE A 64 -14.91 19.62 5.96
CA ILE A 64 -14.15 18.55 5.30
C ILE A 64 -15.02 17.77 4.30
N GLU A 65 -16.21 17.33 4.72
CA GLU A 65 -17.15 16.61 3.85
C GLU A 65 -17.54 17.44 2.63
N ASN A 66 -17.85 18.73 2.81
CA ASN A 66 -18.23 19.61 1.71
C ASN A 66 -17.09 19.76 0.70
N ILE A 67 -15.86 19.93 1.18
CA ILE A 67 -14.67 20.05 0.31
C ILE A 67 -14.41 18.73 -0.43
N TRP A 68 -14.48 17.61 0.27
CA TRP A 68 -14.33 16.28 -0.31
C TRP A 68 -15.32 16.05 -1.46
N GLN A 69 -16.63 16.29 -1.21
CA GLN A 69 -17.68 16.13 -2.20
C GLN A 69 -17.54 17.13 -3.36
N THR A 70 -17.12 18.36 -3.07
CA THR A 70 -16.86 19.39 -4.08
C THR A 70 -15.77 18.95 -5.04
N ILE A 71 -14.62 18.47 -4.54
CA ILE A 71 -13.51 18.03 -5.40
C ILE A 71 -13.93 16.77 -6.17
N PHE A 72 -14.51 15.78 -5.50
CA PHE A 72 -14.89 14.51 -6.14
C PHE A 72 -15.85 14.70 -7.30
N HIS A 73 -16.88 15.54 -7.13
CA HIS A 73 -17.91 15.76 -8.15
C HIS A 73 -17.54 16.83 -9.19
N ARG A 74 -16.61 17.73 -8.91
CA ARG A 74 -16.18 18.75 -9.88
C ARG A 74 -15.20 18.22 -10.91
N PHE A 75 -14.51 17.12 -10.59
CA PHE A 75 -13.51 16.48 -11.44
C PHE A 75 -13.87 15.02 -11.74
N ASP A 76 -15.16 14.68 -11.71
CA ASP A 76 -15.66 13.32 -11.95
C ASP A 76 -15.25 12.77 -13.32
N ASP A 77 -15.24 13.61 -14.35
CA ASP A 77 -14.75 13.29 -15.70
C ASP A 77 -13.28 12.80 -15.75
N LEU A 78 -12.47 13.11 -14.72
CA LEU A 78 -11.05 12.75 -14.64
C LEU A 78 -10.76 11.64 -13.62
N ASN A 79 -11.73 11.23 -12.81
CA ASN A 79 -11.49 10.33 -11.68
C ASN A 79 -11.73 8.84 -11.97
N GLY A 80 -11.43 8.38 -13.20
CA GLY A 80 -11.69 6.98 -13.59
C GLY A 80 -10.76 5.95 -12.94
N ARG A 81 -9.57 6.35 -12.46
CA ARG A 81 -8.52 5.47 -11.92
C ARG A 81 -7.72 6.11 -10.78
N GLY A 82 -8.39 6.85 -9.89
CA GLY A 82 -7.77 7.30 -8.64
C GLY A 82 -6.95 8.58 -8.67
N TYR A 83 -6.66 9.18 -9.84
CA TYR A 83 -5.89 10.44 -9.90
C TYR A 83 -6.47 11.55 -9.01
N VAL A 84 -7.77 11.84 -9.14
CA VAL A 84 -8.42 12.85 -8.30
C VAL A 84 -8.51 12.38 -6.85
N SER A 85 -8.67 11.07 -6.62
CA SER A 85 -8.69 10.50 -5.27
C SER A 85 -7.38 10.72 -4.51
N HIS A 86 -6.22 10.64 -5.16
CA HIS A 86 -4.93 11.01 -4.57
C HIS A 86 -4.90 12.49 -4.15
N LEU A 87 -5.37 13.38 -5.02
CA LEU A 87 -5.44 14.82 -4.70
C LEU A 87 -6.36 15.06 -3.51
N ILE A 88 -7.52 14.40 -3.49
CA ILE A 88 -8.47 14.47 -2.37
C ILE A 88 -7.83 13.96 -1.09
N SER A 89 -7.08 12.85 -1.10
CA SER A 89 -6.42 12.33 0.10
C SER A 89 -5.50 13.35 0.77
N ALA A 90 -4.63 14.00 -0.01
CA ALA A 90 -3.75 15.03 0.52
C ALA A 90 -4.52 16.21 1.14
N ILE A 91 -5.59 16.67 0.48
CA ILE A 91 -6.44 17.74 1.00
C ILE A 91 -7.18 17.29 2.26
N ASP A 92 -7.82 16.11 2.23
CA ASP A 92 -8.61 15.56 3.33
C ASP A 92 -7.77 15.36 4.60
N ILE A 93 -6.58 14.77 4.47
CA ILE A 93 -5.65 14.57 5.59
C ILE A 93 -5.24 15.93 6.19
N ALA A 94 -4.88 16.92 5.36
CA ALA A 94 -4.51 18.25 5.82
C ALA A 94 -5.67 18.97 6.54
N LEU A 95 -6.90 18.81 6.07
CA LEU A 95 -8.08 19.42 6.70
C LEU A 95 -8.42 18.74 8.03
N TRP A 96 -8.23 17.42 8.15
CA TRP A 96 -8.36 16.72 9.42
C TRP A 96 -7.28 17.14 10.42
N ASP A 97 -6.05 17.35 9.97
CA ASP A 97 -4.96 17.90 10.78
C ASP A 97 -5.30 19.31 11.30
N ILE A 98 -5.80 20.21 10.43
CA ILE A 98 -6.31 21.53 10.85
C ILE A 98 -7.41 21.39 11.91
N LYS A 99 -8.38 20.50 11.70
CA LYS A 99 -9.50 20.33 12.61
C LYS A 99 -9.03 19.83 13.98
N GLY A 100 -8.16 18.82 14.00
CA GLY A 100 -7.54 18.30 15.23
C GLY A 100 -6.79 19.38 16.00
N LYS A 101 -5.89 20.11 15.32
CA LYS A 101 -5.13 21.23 15.90
C LYS A 101 -6.02 22.34 16.45
N SER A 102 -7.07 22.73 15.72
CA SER A 102 -7.99 23.80 16.15
C SER A 102 -8.79 23.45 17.40
N LEU A 103 -9.03 22.17 17.64
CA LEU A 103 -9.77 21.66 18.79
C LEU A 103 -8.86 21.12 19.90
N GLY A 104 -7.53 21.05 19.67
CA GLY A 104 -6.57 20.54 20.64
C GLY A 104 -6.71 19.05 20.95
N VAL A 105 -7.22 18.24 20.01
CA VAL A 105 -7.45 16.80 20.17
C VAL A 105 -6.88 16.00 18.99
N PRO A 106 -6.44 14.75 19.21
CA PRO A 106 -6.04 13.88 18.10
C PRO A 106 -7.24 13.55 17.21
N ILE A 107 -6.99 13.25 15.92
CA ILE A 107 -8.04 13.02 14.93
C ILE A 107 -8.94 11.83 15.32
N TYR A 108 -8.39 10.76 15.90
CA TYR A 108 -9.19 9.60 16.32
C TYR A 108 -10.27 9.94 17.35
N GLU A 109 -10.08 10.96 18.20
CA GLU A 109 -11.13 11.44 19.12
C GLU A 109 -12.30 12.03 18.33
N LEU A 110 -12.00 12.79 17.27
CA LEU A 110 -13.00 13.35 16.38
C LEU A 110 -13.72 12.29 15.53
N LEU A 111 -13.09 11.14 15.31
CA LEU A 111 -13.67 10.01 14.57
C LEU A 111 -14.61 9.14 15.43
N GLY A 112 -14.69 9.39 16.74
CA GLY A 112 -15.59 8.68 17.66
C GLY A 112 -14.89 8.08 18.88
N GLY A 113 -13.59 8.34 19.04
CA GLY A 113 -12.79 7.81 20.13
C GLY A 113 -12.18 6.44 19.81
N PRO A 114 -11.16 6.03 20.58
CA PRO A 114 -10.43 4.81 20.32
C PRO A 114 -11.26 3.57 20.70
N VAL A 115 -11.23 2.54 19.86
CA VAL A 115 -11.79 1.20 20.16
C VAL A 115 -10.68 0.19 20.54
N ARG A 116 -9.44 0.67 20.64
CA ARG A 116 -8.23 -0.08 21.02
C ARG A 116 -7.21 0.87 21.65
N ASP A 117 -6.25 0.32 22.40
CA ASP A 117 -5.17 1.04 23.05
C ASP A 117 -3.89 1.12 22.20
N ARG A 118 -3.70 0.16 21.29
CA ARG A 118 -2.55 0.06 20.38
C ARG A 118 -2.96 -0.42 18.99
N VAL A 119 -2.22 0.00 17.96
CA VAL A 119 -2.39 -0.48 16.58
C VAL A 119 -1.42 -1.64 16.33
N PRO A 120 -1.91 -2.86 16.05
CA PRO A 120 -1.03 -3.97 15.72
C PRO A 120 -0.43 -3.76 14.33
N LEU A 121 0.88 -3.99 14.20
CA LEU A 121 1.63 -3.79 12.96
C LEU A 121 2.06 -5.12 12.34
N TYR A 122 2.30 -5.10 11.04
CA TYR A 122 3.17 -6.03 10.34
C TYR A 122 4.16 -5.26 9.48
N THR A 123 5.25 -5.91 9.08
CA THR A 123 6.25 -5.32 8.19
C THR A 123 6.70 -6.34 7.14
N HIS A 124 7.64 -5.93 6.30
CA HIS A 124 8.20 -6.77 5.24
C HIS A 124 9.48 -7.45 5.68
N VAL A 125 9.80 -8.57 5.05
CA VAL A 125 11.14 -9.15 5.15
C VAL A 125 12.11 -8.21 4.40
N GLN A 126 12.97 -7.51 5.14
CA GLN A 126 13.73 -6.32 4.68
C GLN A 126 14.85 -6.56 3.62
N ASP A 127 14.84 -7.64 2.83
CA ASP A 127 16.03 -8.04 2.05
C ASP A 127 15.82 -8.48 0.59
N PHE A 128 14.66 -8.26 -0.04
CA PHE A 128 14.43 -8.73 -1.43
C PHE A 128 15.21 -7.96 -2.50
N ASN A 129 15.49 -6.67 -2.28
CA ASN A 129 16.18 -5.82 -3.25
C ASN A 129 17.70 -5.77 -3.07
N SER A 130 18.26 -6.41 -2.05
CA SER A 130 19.70 -6.64 -1.97
C SER A 130 19.95 -7.99 -2.67
N GLY A 131 20.61 -8.01 -3.84
CA GLY A 131 20.89 -9.24 -4.59
C GLY A 131 21.83 -10.22 -3.87
N ALA A 132 21.54 -10.62 -2.63
CA ALA A 132 22.52 -10.99 -1.63
C ALA A 132 22.23 -12.23 -0.76
N GLY A 133 21.18 -13.06 -0.95
CA GLY A 133 21.26 -14.32 -0.18
C GLY A 133 20.27 -15.47 -0.23
N GLY A 134 19.32 -15.55 -1.16
CA GLY A 134 18.50 -16.75 -1.32
C GLY A 134 17.77 -17.19 -0.03
N PRO A 135 17.45 -18.50 0.13
CA PRO A 135 16.67 -19.02 1.26
C PRO A 135 17.25 -18.68 2.66
N ASP A 136 18.56 -18.68 2.81
CA ASP A 136 19.20 -18.42 4.12
C ASP A 136 19.07 -16.96 4.55
N ALA A 137 19.17 -16.01 3.61
CA ALA A 137 19.01 -14.59 3.94
C ALA A 137 17.57 -14.27 4.31
N VAL A 138 16.57 -14.78 3.57
CA VAL A 138 15.16 -14.53 3.90
C VAL A 138 14.78 -15.15 5.24
N ALA A 139 15.32 -16.34 5.57
CA ALA A 139 15.14 -16.96 6.88
C ALA A 139 15.74 -16.10 8.00
N LYS A 140 16.95 -15.56 7.79
CA LYS A 140 17.60 -14.68 8.77
C LYS A 140 16.80 -13.39 8.98
N ALA A 141 16.40 -12.72 7.90
CA ALA A 141 15.62 -11.49 7.96
C ALA A 141 14.26 -11.73 8.63
N ALA A 142 13.54 -12.80 8.28
CA ALA A 142 12.29 -13.17 8.93
C ALA A 142 12.46 -13.43 10.44
N LYS A 143 13.54 -14.11 10.84
CA LYS A 143 13.88 -14.30 12.25
C LYS A 143 14.17 -12.98 12.95
N MET A 144 14.93 -12.08 12.33
CA MET A 144 15.20 -10.75 12.89
C MET A 144 13.91 -9.96 13.11
N THR A 145 12.97 -10.01 12.16
CA THR A 145 11.67 -9.34 12.30
C THR A 145 10.84 -9.94 13.43
N LYS A 146 10.82 -11.26 13.58
CA LYS A 146 10.20 -11.92 14.74
C LYS A 146 10.87 -11.53 16.06
N ASP A 147 12.20 -11.54 16.11
CA ASP A 147 12.97 -11.20 17.31
C ASP A 147 12.81 -9.70 17.67
N ALA A 148 12.44 -8.85 16.72
CA ALA A 148 12.05 -7.44 16.94
C ALA A 148 10.63 -7.27 17.50
N GLY A 149 9.88 -8.35 17.71
CA GLY A 149 8.57 -8.34 18.38
C GLY A 149 7.37 -8.25 17.44
N TYR A 150 7.56 -8.26 16.12
CA TYR A 150 6.44 -8.43 15.19
C TYR A 150 5.84 -9.83 15.35
N GLU A 151 4.54 -9.95 15.08
CA GLU A 151 3.80 -11.23 15.10
C GLU A 151 3.42 -11.69 13.68
N ALA A 152 3.62 -10.83 12.70
CA ALA A 152 3.23 -11.03 11.31
C ALA A 152 4.26 -10.38 10.37
N ILE A 153 4.52 -11.02 9.22
CA ILE A 153 5.35 -10.46 8.15
C ILE A 153 4.76 -10.73 6.76
N LYS A 154 4.97 -9.77 5.86
CA LYS A 154 4.67 -9.91 4.43
C LYS A 154 5.97 -10.11 3.63
N THR A 155 5.86 -10.86 2.54
CA THR A 155 6.96 -11.13 1.60
C THR A 155 6.43 -11.28 0.17
N ASP A 156 7.29 -11.03 -0.81
CA ASP A 156 7.08 -11.18 -2.24
C ASP A 156 8.05 -12.25 -2.81
N PRO A 157 7.82 -13.55 -2.56
CA PRO A 157 8.81 -14.61 -2.77
C PRO A 157 9.05 -14.97 -4.25
N PHE A 158 8.51 -14.19 -5.19
CA PHE A 158 8.47 -14.53 -6.61
C PHE A 158 9.61 -13.84 -7.38
N PRO A 159 10.58 -14.61 -7.92
CA PRO A 159 11.86 -14.10 -8.43
C PRO A 159 11.76 -13.28 -9.72
N THR A 160 10.61 -13.28 -10.39
CA THR A 160 10.37 -12.58 -11.66
C THR A 160 10.00 -11.11 -11.48
N LEU A 161 10.39 -10.47 -10.37
CA LEU A 161 10.32 -9.01 -10.16
C LEU A 161 11.30 -8.22 -11.08
N CYS A 162 11.35 -8.61 -12.35
CA CYS A 162 11.80 -7.78 -13.46
C CYS A 162 10.56 -7.21 -14.14
N LEU A 163 9.83 -6.34 -13.45
CA LEU A 163 9.14 -5.30 -14.20
C LEU A 163 10.21 -4.62 -15.04
N THR A 164 9.97 -4.53 -16.34
CA THR A 164 10.83 -3.89 -17.32
C THR A 164 11.06 -2.42 -16.94
N HIS A 165 11.98 -2.14 -16.02
CA HIS A 165 12.47 -0.81 -15.74
C HIS A 165 13.90 -0.70 -16.26
N LYS A 166 14.04 -0.02 -17.40
CA LYS A 166 15.29 0.66 -17.76
C LYS A 166 15.53 1.93 -16.93
N SER A 167 14.69 2.21 -15.92
CA SER A 167 14.81 3.40 -15.07
C SER A 167 14.00 3.27 -13.78
N GLY A 168 14.49 2.54 -12.78
CA GLY A 168 13.94 2.66 -11.43
C GLY A 168 13.86 1.39 -10.59
N PHE A 169 14.98 0.69 -10.47
CA PHE A 169 15.57 0.16 -9.24
C PHE A 169 16.95 -0.25 -9.72
N GLU A 170 17.92 0.67 -9.64
CA GLU A 170 19.30 0.31 -9.94
C GLU A 170 19.74 -0.71 -8.88
N CYS A 171 19.53 -1.98 -9.20
CA CYS A 171 20.47 -3.03 -8.86
C CYS A 171 21.86 -2.41 -9.02
N LEU A 172 22.64 -2.42 -7.92
CA LEU A 172 23.98 -1.85 -7.79
C LEU A 172 24.87 -2.27 -8.98
N THR A 173 24.75 -1.57 -10.10
CA THR A 173 25.51 -1.78 -11.34
C THR A 173 26.70 -0.84 -11.41
N ASP A 174 27.04 -0.20 -10.28
CA ASP A 174 28.27 0.54 -10.12
C ASP A 174 29.46 -0.45 -10.04
N LYS A 175 29.86 -0.96 -11.22
CA LYS A 175 30.97 -1.89 -11.44
C LYS A 175 32.28 -1.41 -10.82
N LYS A 176 32.41 -0.12 -10.49
CA LYS A 176 33.60 0.46 -9.88
C LYS A 176 33.69 0.25 -8.37
N LYS A 177 32.57 0.09 -7.64
CA LYS A 177 32.59 -0.08 -6.17
C LYS A 177 32.65 -1.54 -5.70
N ASN A 178 32.26 -2.49 -6.56
CA ASN A 178 32.17 -3.92 -6.23
C ASN A 178 33.25 -4.78 -6.89
N ALA A 179 34.46 -4.24 -7.08
CA ALA A 179 35.61 -4.97 -7.61
C ALA A 179 36.14 -6.00 -6.58
N GLY A 180 35.41 -7.10 -6.38
CA GLY A 180 35.78 -8.16 -5.44
C GLY A 180 34.62 -9.01 -4.94
N VAL A 181 33.38 -8.54 -5.06
CA VAL A 181 32.20 -9.35 -4.78
C VAL A 181 31.92 -10.17 -6.02
N LYS A 182 32.05 -11.51 -5.92
CA LYS A 182 31.45 -12.41 -6.92
C LYS A 182 29.94 -12.23 -6.82
N THR A 183 29.39 -11.28 -7.56
CA THR A 183 27.97 -11.29 -7.88
C THR A 183 27.78 -12.54 -8.74
N THR A 184 27.20 -13.58 -8.15
CA THR A 184 26.48 -14.56 -8.94
C THR A 184 25.36 -13.74 -9.58
N VAL A 185 25.62 -13.21 -10.77
CA VAL A 185 24.55 -12.80 -11.67
C VAL A 185 23.77 -14.09 -11.84
N MET A 186 22.73 -14.27 -11.04
CA MET A 186 21.74 -15.29 -11.27
C MET A 186 21.15 -14.85 -12.60
N HIS A 187 21.76 -15.37 -13.67
CA HIS A 187 21.17 -15.33 -14.98
C HIS A 187 19.80 -15.92 -14.73
N CYS A 188 18.78 -15.05 -14.78
CA CYS A 188 17.42 -15.47 -15.01
C CYS A 188 17.48 -16.17 -16.37
N SER A 189 17.78 -17.46 -16.31
CA SER A 189 18.28 -18.20 -17.44
C SER A 189 17.09 -18.45 -18.35
N ASN A 190 17.13 -17.84 -19.52
CA ASN A 190 16.48 -18.32 -20.73
C ASN A 190 14.97 -18.57 -20.64
N SER A 191 14.19 -17.53 -20.39
CA SER A 191 12.80 -17.50 -20.87
C SER A 191 12.63 -16.42 -21.93
N TYR A 192 12.96 -16.80 -23.16
CA TYR A 192 12.44 -16.33 -24.44
C TYR A 192 12.67 -14.87 -24.90
N GLU A 193 13.17 -14.80 -26.14
CA GLU A 193 13.46 -13.70 -27.08
C GLU A 193 12.35 -12.65 -27.34
N PHE A 194 11.46 -12.36 -26.38
CA PHE A 194 10.41 -11.34 -26.54
C PHE A 194 10.61 -10.19 -25.55
N SER A 195 11.18 -9.09 -26.02
CA SER A 195 11.16 -7.81 -25.31
C SER A 195 9.91 -7.02 -25.71
N GLY A 196 8.98 -6.82 -24.78
CA GLY A 196 7.75 -6.05 -24.96
C GLY A 196 6.94 -6.01 -23.67
N PRO A 197 5.91 -5.16 -23.56
CA PRO A 197 5.02 -5.18 -22.40
C PRO A 197 4.29 -6.53 -22.36
N SER A 198 4.56 -7.33 -21.33
CA SER A 198 3.68 -8.44 -20.94
C SER A 198 2.77 -7.87 -19.85
N GLU A 199 1.57 -7.42 -20.22
CA GLU A 199 0.56 -6.95 -19.25
C GLU A 199 0.11 -8.06 -18.29
N VAL A 200 0.55 -9.29 -18.50
CA VAL A 200 0.21 -10.43 -17.67
C VAL A 200 1.44 -11.34 -17.56
N GLU A 201 2.09 -11.34 -16.41
CA GLU A 201 3.30 -12.11 -16.15
C GLU A 201 2.94 -13.59 -15.98
N ARG A 202 3.60 -14.45 -16.77
CA ARG A 202 3.48 -15.90 -16.62
C ARG A 202 4.61 -16.43 -15.73
N LEU A 203 4.25 -17.05 -14.60
CA LEU A 203 5.22 -17.72 -13.75
C LEU A 203 5.67 -19.04 -14.38
N THR A 204 6.98 -19.27 -14.41
CA THR A 204 7.53 -20.56 -14.81
C THR A 204 7.40 -21.58 -13.66
N PRO A 205 7.34 -22.89 -13.94
CA PRO A 205 7.41 -23.91 -12.89
C PRO A 205 8.65 -23.79 -12.00
N ARG A 206 9.75 -23.23 -12.52
CA ARG A 206 10.95 -22.96 -11.75
C ARG A 206 10.73 -21.81 -10.76
N SER A 207 10.17 -20.69 -11.21
CA SER A 207 9.88 -19.52 -10.37
C SER A 207 8.98 -19.89 -9.19
N ILE A 208 7.96 -20.72 -9.44
CA ILE A 208 7.06 -21.21 -8.38
C ILE A 208 7.83 -22.08 -7.37
N ARG A 209 8.71 -22.99 -7.83
CA ARG A 209 9.54 -23.80 -6.91
C ARG A 209 10.49 -22.95 -6.07
N GLU A 210 11.15 -21.97 -6.69
CA GLU A 210 12.03 -21.03 -5.97
C GLU A 210 11.25 -20.25 -4.91
N SER A 211 10.02 -19.82 -5.22
CA SER A 211 9.14 -19.15 -4.25
C SER A 211 8.78 -20.05 -3.07
N VAL A 212 8.49 -21.32 -3.36
CA VAL A 212 8.19 -22.34 -2.33
C VAL A 212 9.41 -22.61 -1.43
N GLU A 213 10.61 -22.70 -2.01
CA GLU A 213 11.87 -22.87 -1.24
C GLU A 213 12.12 -21.69 -0.29
N TRP A 214 11.78 -20.47 -0.72
CA TRP A 214 11.91 -19.28 0.13
C TRP A 214 10.90 -19.28 1.27
N MET A 215 9.64 -19.62 0.97
CA MET A 215 8.60 -19.72 1.98
C MET A 215 8.86 -20.84 2.99
N ASP A 216 9.46 -21.96 2.58
CA ASP A 216 9.95 -23.00 3.49
C ASP A 216 10.97 -22.45 4.48
N ALA A 217 11.93 -21.67 3.99
CA ALA A 217 13.00 -21.11 4.81
C ALA A 217 12.45 -20.08 5.82
N ILE A 218 11.55 -19.20 5.37
CA ILE A 218 10.85 -18.24 6.24
C ILE A 218 10.06 -18.98 7.30
N ARG A 219 9.17 -19.91 6.90
CA ARG A 219 8.31 -20.66 7.83
C ARG A 219 9.13 -21.47 8.84
N SER A 220 10.25 -22.07 8.42
CA SER A 220 11.16 -22.79 9.31
C SER A 220 11.83 -21.87 10.33
N ALA A 221 12.13 -20.62 9.95
CA ALA A 221 12.77 -19.65 10.83
C ALA A 221 11.81 -19.04 11.85
N VAL A 222 10.56 -18.75 11.46
CA VAL A 222 9.58 -18.07 12.33
C VAL A 222 8.65 -19.02 13.08
N GLY A 223 8.55 -20.28 12.67
CA GLY A 223 7.66 -21.29 13.28
C GLY A 223 6.24 -21.27 12.73
N SER A 224 5.41 -22.24 13.16
CA SER A 224 4.04 -22.44 12.64
C SER A 224 3.08 -21.31 13.00
N ASP A 225 3.21 -20.76 14.21
CA ASP A 225 2.19 -19.86 14.78
C ASP A 225 2.39 -18.39 14.36
N PHE A 226 3.46 -18.11 13.63
CA PHE A 226 3.77 -16.76 13.15
C PHE A 226 2.95 -16.45 11.88
N GLU A 227 2.28 -15.30 11.83
CA GLU A 227 1.43 -14.96 10.67
C GLU A 227 2.31 -14.61 9.45
N LEU A 228 2.02 -15.22 8.30
CA LEU A 228 2.73 -14.98 7.05
C LEU A 228 1.77 -14.49 5.96
N MET A 229 2.22 -13.49 5.21
CA MET A 229 1.50 -12.97 4.06
C MET A 229 2.39 -12.99 2.82
N VAL A 230 1.78 -13.23 1.66
CA VAL A 230 2.48 -13.20 0.37
C VAL A 230 1.86 -12.15 -0.53
N ASP A 231 2.70 -11.31 -1.13
CA ASP A 231 2.34 -10.29 -2.11
C ASP A 231 2.73 -10.72 -3.52
N ALA A 232 1.77 -10.64 -4.45
CA ALA A 232 1.96 -10.93 -5.87
C ALA A 232 2.08 -9.66 -6.73
N HIS A 233 1.86 -8.47 -6.17
CA HIS A 233 1.96 -7.16 -6.84
C HIS A 233 1.15 -7.05 -8.13
N ALA A 234 -0.04 -7.65 -8.17
CA ALA A 234 -1.01 -7.54 -9.24
C ALA A 234 -0.50 -7.92 -10.64
N ARG A 235 0.57 -8.73 -10.77
CA ARG A 235 1.24 -8.93 -12.07
C ARG A 235 0.95 -10.23 -12.80
N PHE A 236 0.41 -11.24 -12.11
CA PHE A 236 0.32 -12.58 -12.69
C PHE A 236 -0.89 -12.79 -13.59
N ASP A 237 -0.74 -13.72 -14.54
CA ASP A 237 -1.90 -14.29 -15.22
C ASP A 237 -2.69 -15.20 -14.27
N VAL A 238 -3.97 -15.41 -14.56
CA VAL A 238 -4.87 -16.19 -13.69
C VAL A 238 -4.33 -17.60 -13.46
N ALA A 239 -3.73 -18.24 -14.48
CA ALA A 239 -3.21 -19.60 -14.36
C ALA A 239 -1.98 -19.67 -13.44
N SER A 240 -1.12 -18.67 -13.51
CA SER A 240 0.08 -18.50 -12.70
C SER A 240 -0.29 -18.16 -11.26
N ALA A 241 -1.24 -17.25 -11.05
CA ALA A 241 -1.78 -16.93 -9.74
C ALA A 241 -2.37 -18.16 -9.04
N ILE A 242 -3.18 -18.96 -9.74
CA ILE A 242 -3.75 -20.20 -9.20
C ILE A 242 -2.64 -21.23 -8.92
N SER A 243 -1.68 -21.39 -9.82
CA SER A 243 -0.59 -22.36 -9.66
C SER A 243 0.33 -22.00 -8.48
N ALA A 244 0.67 -20.72 -8.34
CA ALA A 244 1.40 -20.19 -7.21
C ALA A 244 0.62 -20.35 -5.91
N GLY A 245 -0.65 -19.93 -5.88
CA GLY A 245 -1.52 -20.06 -4.71
C GLY A 245 -1.59 -21.52 -4.23
N LYS A 246 -1.87 -22.47 -5.12
CA LYS A 246 -1.89 -23.90 -4.76
C LYS A 246 -0.56 -24.42 -4.22
N ALA A 247 0.56 -23.94 -4.74
CA ALA A 247 1.88 -24.33 -4.25
C ALA A 247 2.17 -23.76 -2.84
N LEU A 248 1.56 -22.62 -2.52
CA LEU A 248 1.74 -21.91 -1.25
C LEU A 248 0.73 -22.30 -0.15
N GLU A 249 -0.35 -23.04 -0.48
CA GLU A 249 -1.41 -23.44 0.48
C GLU A 249 -0.87 -24.12 1.74
N ARG A 250 0.24 -24.85 1.64
CA ARG A 250 0.86 -25.57 2.76
C ARG A 250 1.48 -24.66 3.83
N PHE A 251 1.60 -23.37 3.58
CA PHE A 251 2.25 -22.42 4.49
C PHE A 251 1.30 -21.75 5.46
N ASP A 252 -0.01 -22.00 5.37
CA ASP A 252 -1.04 -21.39 6.23
C ASP A 252 -0.89 -19.85 6.26
N LEU A 253 -1.04 -19.24 5.09
CA LEU A 253 -0.89 -17.80 4.93
C LEU A 253 -2.14 -17.07 5.42
N THR A 254 -1.95 -15.92 6.07
CA THR A 254 -3.05 -15.00 6.40
C THR A 254 -3.70 -14.49 5.12
N TRP A 255 -2.91 -14.16 4.08
CA TRP A 255 -3.42 -13.87 2.75
C TRP A 255 -2.40 -14.09 1.62
N LEU A 256 -2.95 -14.21 0.40
CA LEU A 256 -2.31 -13.92 -0.87
C LEU A 256 -2.84 -12.58 -1.40
N GLU A 257 -1.95 -11.61 -1.50
CA GLU A 257 -2.26 -10.23 -1.85
C GLU A 257 -2.06 -9.97 -3.34
N GLU A 258 -3.01 -9.23 -3.90
CA GLU A 258 -3.07 -8.81 -5.29
C GLU A 258 -2.58 -9.90 -6.27
N PRO A 259 -3.23 -11.09 -6.27
CA PRO A 259 -2.80 -12.21 -7.10
C PRO A 259 -2.87 -11.92 -8.60
N ILE A 260 -3.66 -10.92 -9.00
CA ILE A 260 -3.88 -10.51 -10.37
C ILE A 260 -4.11 -9.00 -10.46
N HIS A 261 -4.06 -8.49 -11.69
CA HIS A 261 -4.46 -7.12 -12.05
C HIS A 261 -5.87 -6.73 -11.55
N VAL A 262 -6.01 -5.50 -11.05
CA VAL A 262 -7.23 -5.02 -10.37
C VAL A 262 -8.40 -4.75 -11.30
N GLU A 263 -8.15 -4.62 -12.60
CA GLU A 263 -9.11 -4.19 -13.61
C GLU A 263 -10.23 -5.20 -13.89
N ASN A 264 -10.04 -6.47 -13.55
CA ASN A 264 -10.96 -7.54 -13.94
C ASN A 264 -11.38 -8.42 -12.77
N HIS A 265 -12.52 -8.07 -12.16
CA HIS A 265 -13.12 -8.85 -11.09
C HIS A 265 -13.49 -10.30 -11.48
N ASN A 266 -13.69 -10.60 -12.77
CA ASN A 266 -13.93 -11.98 -13.21
C ASN A 266 -12.66 -12.83 -13.17
N ALA A 267 -11.49 -12.21 -13.40
CA ALA A 267 -10.21 -12.86 -13.22
C ALA A 267 -9.93 -13.09 -11.73
N LEU A 268 -10.24 -12.11 -10.86
CA LEU A 268 -10.07 -12.25 -9.41
C LEU A 268 -10.95 -13.38 -8.86
N ARG A 269 -12.20 -13.44 -9.34
CA ARG A 269 -13.14 -14.52 -9.00
C ARG A 269 -12.62 -15.90 -9.39
N GLN A 270 -11.99 -16.06 -10.55
CA GLN A 270 -11.39 -17.34 -10.93
C GLN A 270 -10.29 -17.77 -9.95
N VAL A 271 -9.46 -16.84 -9.47
CA VAL A 271 -8.46 -17.15 -8.42
C VAL A 271 -9.16 -17.54 -7.12
N ARG A 272 -10.12 -16.74 -6.66
CA ARG A 272 -10.93 -17.00 -5.46
C ARG A 272 -11.59 -18.38 -5.45
N GLU A 273 -12.08 -18.84 -6.60
CA GLU A 273 -12.73 -20.14 -6.75
C GLU A 273 -11.76 -21.33 -6.80
N ASN A 274 -10.44 -21.09 -6.94
CA ASN A 274 -9.45 -22.13 -7.20
C ASN A 274 -8.25 -22.17 -6.23
N VAL A 275 -8.20 -21.27 -5.25
CA VAL A 275 -7.14 -21.17 -4.23
C VAL A 275 -7.78 -21.11 -2.85
N ASN A 276 -7.28 -21.92 -1.92
CA ASN A 276 -7.81 -22.01 -0.55
C ASN A 276 -7.21 -20.95 0.41
N ILE A 277 -6.17 -20.25 -0.02
CA ILE A 277 -5.56 -19.15 0.74
C ILE A 277 -6.53 -17.95 0.75
N PRO A 278 -6.72 -17.27 1.88
CA PRO A 278 -7.49 -16.03 1.91
C PRO A 278 -6.89 -14.97 0.97
N LEU A 279 -7.71 -14.12 0.37
CA LEU A 279 -7.24 -13.11 -0.58
C LEU A 279 -7.29 -11.71 0.02
N CYS A 280 -6.33 -10.86 -0.39
CA CYS A 280 -6.29 -9.44 -0.07
C CYS A 280 -6.11 -8.60 -1.34
N VAL A 281 -6.80 -7.47 -1.44
CA VAL A 281 -6.58 -6.44 -2.48
C VAL A 281 -6.86 -5.06 -1.90
N GLY A 282 -6.27 -4.00 -2.45
CA GLY A 282 -6.72 -2.66 -2.09
C GLY A 282 -5.80 -1.50 -2.41
N GLU A 283 -4.48 -1.70 -2.46
CA GLU A 283 -3.56 -0.56 -2.67
C GLU A 283 -3.86 0.21 -3.97
N ARG A 284 -4.29 -0.49 -5.04
CA ARG A 284 -4.69 0.12 -6.32
C ARG A 284 -6.20 0.31 -6.52
N HIS A 285 -7.01 0.22 -5.44
CA HIS A 285 -8.44 0.51 -5.47
C HIS A 285 -8.74 1.82 -4.76
N PHE A 286 -9.58 2.64 -5.37
CA PHE A 286 -9.81 4.01 -4.94
C PHE A 286 -11.27 4.22 -4.58
N THR A 287 -11.52 4.89 -3.45
CA THR A 287 -12.86 5.22 -2.94
C THR A 287 -13.78 4.03 -2.71
N ARG A 288 -14.88 4.24 -1.98
CA ARG A 288 -15.89 3.23 -1.67
C ARG A 288 -16.50 2.54 -2.90
N TRP A 289 -16.46 3.17 -4.08
CA TRP A 289 -17.10 2.63 -5.28
C TRP A 289 -16.28 1.53 -5.95
N ASP A 290 -14.95 1.52 -5.81
CA ASP A 290 -14.15 0.39 -6.28
C ASP A 290 -14.35 -0.82 -5.35
N TYR A 291 -14.45 -0.58 -4.03
CA TYR A 291 -14.61 -1.64 -3.04
C TYR A 291 -16.01 -2.27 -3.02
N ILE A 292 -17.08 -1.51 -3.30
CA ILE A 292 -18.45 -2.02 -3.14
C ILE A 292 -18.71 -3.27 -3.99
N GLU A 293 -18.15 -3.36 -5.20
CA GLU A 293 -18.33 -4.52 -6.06
C GLU A 293 -17.57 -5.75 -5.51
N ILE A 294 -16.33 -5.55 -5.08
CA ILE A 294 -15.46 -6.59 -4.50
C ILE A 294 -16.09 -7.18 -3.24
N LEU A 295 -16.58 -6.30 -2.35
CA LEU A 295 -17.23 -6.66 -1.10
C LEU A 295 -18.55 -7.40 -1.35
N ASN A 296 -19.42 -6.88 -2.22
CA ASN A 296 -20.71 -7.51 -2.52
C ASN A 296 -20.57 -8.88 -3.18
N LYS A 297 -19.52 -9.07 -4.00
CA LYS A 297 -19.21 -10.36 -4.64
C LYS A 297 -18.36 -11.28 -3.76
N ARG A 298 -17.93 -10.83 -2.57
CA ARG A 298 -17.06 -11.56 -1.63
C ARG A 298 -15.81 -12.15 -2.30
N LEU A 299 -15.14 -11.32 -3.09
CA LEU A 299 -13.97 -11.76 -3.87
C LEU A 299 -12.71 -11.91 -3.01
N VAL A 300 -12.69 -11.30 -1.82
CA VAL A 300 -11.54 -11.25 -0.91
C VAL A 300 -11.98 -11.38 0.54
N ASP A 301 -11.02 -11.65 1.42
CA ASP A 301 -11.22 -11.78 2.87
C ASP A 301 -10.63 -10.59 3.64
N TYR A 302 -9.70 -9.87 3.01
CA TYR A 302 -9.10 -8.64 3.50
C TYR A 302 -9.13 -7.56 2.42
N ILE A 303 -9.23 -6.30 2.85
CA ILE A 303 -9.00 -5.15 1.98
C ILE A 303 -7.91 -4.25 2.53
N MET A 304 -7.17 -3.58 1.65
CA MET A 304 -6.02 -2.75 2.04
C MET A 304 -5.93 -1.40 1.32
N PRO A 305 -6.93 -0.52 1.46
CA PRO A 305 -6.84 0.85 0.94
C PRO A 305 -5.63 1.60 1.54
N ASP A 306 -4.94 2.35 0.69
CA ASP A 306 -3.95 3.34 1.10
C ASP A 306 -4.63 4.68 1.42
N VAL A 307 -4.40 5.24 2.61
CA VAL A 307 -5.05 6.48 3.05
C VAL A 307 -4.67 7.69 2.19
N ALA A 308 -3.46 7.72 1.63
CA ALA A 308 -2.96 8.78 0.77
C ALA A 308 -3.45 8.66 -0.68
N TRP A 309 -4.09 7.55 -1.06
CA TRP A 309 -4.56 7.30 -2.42
C TRP A 309 -6.08 7.13 -2.53
N CYS A 310 -6.71 6.53 -1.52
CA CYS A 310 -8.11 6.12 -1.60
C CYS A 310 -9.12 7.25 -1.42
N GLY A 311 -8.69 8.46 -1.05
CA GLY A 311 -9.52 9.63 -0.76
C GLY A 311 -9.41 10.14 0.68
N GLY A 312 -8.34 9.81 1.41
CA GLY A 312 -8.03 10.35 2.73
C GLY A 312 -8.68 9.62 3.90
N ILE A 313 -8.54 10.20 5.09
CA ILE A 313 -9.08 9.73 6.36
C ILE A 313 -10.60 9.53 6.25
N SER A 314 -11.30 10.49 5.65
CA SER A 314 -12.76 10.44 5.49
C SER A 314 -13.18 9.23 4.66
N GLU A 315 -12.49 8.95 3.55
CA GLU A 315 -12.86 7.87 2.64
C GLU A 315 -12.42 6.50 3.15
N LEU A 316 -11.23 6.41 3.74
CA LEU A 316 -10.74 5.19 4.40
C LEU A 316 -11.73 4.71 5.46
N ARG A 317 -12.27 5.62 6.28
CA ARG A 317 -13.30 5.28 7.28
C ARG A 317 -14.58 4.72 6.64
N ARG A 318 -15.04 5.29 5.51
CA ARG A 318 -16.24 4.81 4.81
C ARG A 318 -16.01 3.44 4.17
N ILE A 319 -14.83 3.21 3.59
CA ILE A 319 -14.42 1.90 3.06
C ILE A 319 -14.38 0.86 4.18
N ALA A 320 -13.79 1.19 5.33
CA ALA A 320 -13.73 0.31 6.50
C ALA A 320 -15.13 -0.08 6.99
N ALA A 321 -16.04 0.89 7.11
CA ALA A 321 -17.43 0.64 7.52
C ALA A 321 -18.21 -0.23 6.51
N GLN A 322 -17.94 -0.10 5.20
CA GLN A 322 -18.53 -0.99 4.19
C GLN A 322 -18.01 -2.43 4.33
N ALA A 323 -16.73 -2.61 4.63
CA ALA A 323 -16.17 -3.95 4.86
C ALA A 323 -16.69 -4.57 6.17
N GLU A 324 -16.91 -3.75 7.21
CA GLU A 324 -17.35 -4.19 8.53
C GLU A 324 -18.67 -4.98 8.45
N VAL A 325 -19.67 -4.48 7.71
CA VAL A 325 -20.97 -5.16 7.56
C VAL A 325 -20.89 -6.48 6.78
N GLN A 326 -19.78 -6.73 6.08
CA GLN A 326 -19.50 -7.99 5.38
C GLN A 326 -18.61 -8.94 6.21
N TYR A 327 -18.23 -8.55 7.43
CA TYR A 327 -17.24 -9.23 8.26
C TYR A 327 -15.86 -9.39 7.58
N ILE A 328 -15.53 -8.44 6.69
CA ILE A 328 -14.23 -8.37 6.03
C ILE A 328 -13.33 -7.44 6.84
N ARG A 329 -12.11 -7.90 7.11
CA ARG A 329 -11.13 -7.11 7.86
C ARG A 329 -10.40 -6.14 6.93
N ILE A 330 -10.01 -5.01 7.49
CA ILE A 330 -9.18 -4.00 6.79
C ILE A 330 -7.76 -4.01 7.33
N SER A 331 -6.81 -3.85 6.42
CA SER A 331 -5.37 -3.77 6.70
C SER A 331 -4.77 -2.66 5.85
N PRO A 332 -4.83 -1.38 6.27
CA PRO A 332 -4.46 -0.29 5.37
C PRO A 332 -3.00 -0.41 4.90
N HIS A 333 -2.78 -0.09 3.63
CA HIS A 333 -1.47 -0.12 2.98
C HIS A 333 -0.57 1.04 3.47
N ASP A 334 0.74 0.80 3.53
CA ASP A 334 1.76 1.81 3.81
C ASP A 334 3.03 1.51 3.02
N ALA A 335 3.30 2.33 1.99
CA ALA A 335 4.57 2.34 1.29
C ALA A 335 5.11 3.76 1.03
N LEU A 336 4.62 4.73 1.82
CA LEU A 336 4.77 6.16 1.53
C LEU A 336 5.56 6.87 2.63
N GLY A 337 5.33 8.16 2.81
CA GLY A 337 5.97 8.98 3.83
C GLY A 337 5.25 8.97 5.19
N PRO A 338 5.80 9.71 6.16
CA PRO A 338 5.36 9.68 7.56
C PRO A 338 3.96 10.25 7.80
N VAL A 339 3.42 11.08 6.88
CA VAL A 339 2.09 11.66 7.05
C VAL A 339 1.02 10.64 6.70
N SER A 340 1.26 9.80 5.69
CA SER A 340 0.37 8.68 5.33
C SER A 340 0.19 7.73 6.51
N ILE A 341 1.27 7.19 7.09
CA ILE A 341 1.17 6.25 8.22
C ILE A 341 0.52 6.89 9.45
N ALA A 342 0.84 8.17 9.75
CA ALA A 342 0.22 8.88 10.86
C ALA A 342 -1.30 9.04 10.66
N ALA A 343 -1.75 9.38 9.45
CA ALA A 343 -3.17 9.45 9.09
C ALA A 343 -3.85 8.07 9.17
N GLY A 344 -3.18 7.03 8.69
CA GLY A 344 -3.62 5.64 8.79
C GLY A 344 -3.85 5.21 10.23
N PHE A 345 -2.93 5.54 11.15
CA PHE A 345 -3.09 5.26 12.58
C PHE A 345 -4.31 5.91 13.20
N GLN A 346 -4.66 7.15 12.82
CA GLN A 346 -5.85 7.83 13.34
C GLN A 346 -7.12 7.04 13.00
N VAL A 347 -7.21 6.52 11.77
CA VAL A 347 -8.35 5.68 11.37
C VAL A 347 -8.28 4.33 12.08
N CYS A 348 -7.10 3.69 12.09
CA CYS A 348 -6.88 2.41 12.76
C CYS A 348 -7.28 2.43 14.23
N MET A 349 -7.14 3.53 14.96
CA MET A 349 -7.58 3.61 16.37
C MET A 349 -9.11 3.48 16.54
N THR A 350 -9.90 3.82 15.51
CA THR A 350 -11.37 3.88 15.59
C THR A 350 -12.09 2.77 14.83
N THR A 351 -11.36 1.99 14.00
CA THR A 351 -11.94 0.98 13.10
C THR A 351 -12.14 -0.38 13.78
N PRO A 352 -13.36 -0.90 14.01
CA PRO A 352 -13.56 -2.15 14.75
C PRO A 352 -13.04 -3.40 14.03
N ASN A 353 -13.13 -3.44 12.69
CA ASN A 353 -12.70 -4.55 11.84
C ASN A 353 -11.24 -4.45 11.36
N LEU A 354 -10.37 -3.72 12.07
CA LEU A 354 -8.94 -3.68 11.77
C LEU A 354 -8.31 -5.06 11.98
N TYR A 355 -7.51 -5.52 11.00
CA TYR A 355 -6.57 -6.62 11.19
C TYR A 355 -5.26 -6.10 11.79
N ARG A 356 -4.40 -5.51 10.96
CA ARG A 356 -3.10 -4.91 11.29
C ARG A 356 -2.84 -3.75 10.33
N GLN A 357 -2.02 -2.80 10.72
CA GLN A 357 -1.54 -1.73 9.84
C GLN A 357 -0.19 -2.16 9.24
N GLU A 358 -0.04 -2.05 7.92
CA GLU A 358 1.27 -2.17 7.30
C GLU A 358 2.19 -1.06 7.79
N CYS A 359 3.46 -1.36 8.04
CA CYS A 359 4.44 -0.36 8.44
C CYS A 359 5.81 -0.71 7.88
N LEU A 360 6.30 0.10 6.94
CA LEU A 360 7.67 0.01 6.42
C LEU A 360 8.67 0.86 7.22
N HIS A 361 8.16 1.72 8.10
CA HIS A 361 8.96 2.68 8.85
C HIS A 361 9.63 2.04 10.07
N THR A 362 10.90 2.38 10.27
CA THR A 362 11.72 1.93 11.42
C THR A 362 12.00 3.05 12.42
N TRP A 363 11.35 4.22 12.27
CA TRP A 363 11.60 5.40 13.11
C TRP A 363 10.71 5.49 14.36
N PHE A 364 9.85 4.51 14.59
CA PHE A 364 9.08 4.42 15.83
C PHE A 364 9.98 3.82 16.92
N ASP A 365 10.11 4.51 18.05
CA ASP A 365 10.73 3.93 19.24
C ASP A 365 9.88 2.74 19.70
N THR A 366 10.53 1.58 19.88
CA THR A 366 9.88 0.31 20.29
C THR A 366 9.76 0.17 21.79
#